data_AF-A0AAE3C8E6-F1
#
_entry.id   AF-A0AAE3C8E6-F1
#
_cell.length_a   1.000
_cell.length_b   1.000
_cell.length_c   1.000
_cell.angle_alpha   90.00
_cell.angle_beta   90.00
_cell.angle_gamma   90.00
#
_symmetry.space_group_name_H-M   'P 1'
#
loop_
_entity.id
_entity.type
_entity.pdbx_description
1 polymer ?
#
loop_
_entity_poly.entity_id
_entity_poly.type
_entity_poly.pdbx_seq_one_letter_code
_entity_poly.pdbx_strand_id
1 'polypeptide(L)'
;MIKEGKNLSFFKKKKEEEKEEKAEVKKTEMEEICGDKEVYEALHNTMFLDPRKITMTSQEAAKKAEEFEKSGDLMRARIWYQTAGGLAIYEGNVEKVKEYFGKCKELSQSNYKILKIPEKAVQKAQEYYRKYLK
;
A
#
# COMPACT_ATOMS: atom_id res chain seq x y z
N MET A 1 -59.42 40.51 18.18
CA MET A 1 -58.80 39.18 18.32
C MET A 1 -57.29 39.37 18.41
N ILE A 2 -56.71 38.95 19.55
CA ILE A 2 -55.37 38.33 19.75
C ILE A 2 -54.16 39.19 19.30
N LYS A 3 -53.53 39.97 20.20
CA LYS A 3 -52.45 39.66 21.19
C LYS A 3 -51.06 39.97 20.62
N GLU A 4 -50.39 40.97 21.20
CA GLU A 4 -49.32 40.85 22.21
C GLU A 4 -47.94 40.92 21.55
N GLY A 5 -47.21 41.99 21.87
CA GLY A 5 -45.76 41.98 21.78
C GLY A 5 -45.16 41.08 22.86
N LYS A 6 -43.87 40.74 22.69
CA LYS A 6 -42.89 40.54 23.77
C LYS A 6 -41.50 40.34 23.17
N ASN A 7 -40.58 41.18 23.63
CA ASN A 7 -39.14 40.94 23.62
C ASN A 7 -38.83 39.57 24.26
N LEU A 8 -37.93 38.80 23.65
CA LEU A 8 -37.19 37.72 24.32
C LEU A 8 -35.77 37.64 23.75
N SER A 9 -34.82 38.19 24.50
CA SER A 9 -33.40 37.82 24.46
C SER A 9 -33.27 36.34 24.79
N PHE A 10 -32.49 35.54 24.04
CA PHE A 10 -31.92 34.29 24.59
C PHE A 10 -30.76 33.70 23.76
N PHE A 11 -29.69 33.37 24.50
CA PHE A 11 -28.60 32.42 24.24
C PHE A 11 -27.49 32.72 23.22
N LYS A 12 -26.44 33.38 23.75
CA LYS A 12 -25.03 33.10 23.40
C LYS A 12 -24.76 31.59 23.56
N LYS A 13 -24.53 30.89 22.44
CA LYS A 13 -24.08 29.50 22.45
C LYS A 13 -22.60 29.49 22.89
N LYS A 14 -22.35 28.97 24.09
CA LYS A 14 -21.02 28.65 24.60
C LYS A 14 -20.47 27.55 23.68
N LYS A 15 -19.41 27.85 22.93
CA LYS A 15 -18.70 26.85 22.14
C LYS A 15 -17.93 26.01 23.15
N GLU A 16 -18.44 24.81 23.42
CA GLU A 16 -17.70 23.79 24.16
C GLU A 16 -16.33 23.63 23.49
N GLU A 17 -15.28 23.77 24.29
CA GLU A 17 -13.97 23.23 23.95
C GLU A 17 -14.18 21.72 23.75
N GLU A 18 -14.34 21.34 22.49
CA GLU A 18 -14.09 19.98 22.05
C GLU A 18 -12.64 19.70 22.42
N LYS A 19 -12.45 19.11 23.60
CA LYS A 19 -11.22 18.39 23.92
C LYS A 19 -11.08 17.36 22.83
N GLU A 20 -10.29 17.72 21.83
CA GLU A 20 -9.64 16.79 20.93
C GLU A 20 -8.84 15.85 21.85
N GLU A 21 -9.51 14.79 22.33
CA GLU A 21 -8.81 13.61 22.79
C GLU A 21 -7.99 13.20 21.57
N LYS A 22 -6.70 13.54 21.61
CA LYS A 22 -5.69 12.87 20.80
C LYS A 22 -5.80 11.40 21.17
N ALA A 23 -6.70 10.69 20.48
CA ALA A 23 -6.66 9.25 20.41
C ALA A 23 -5.25 8.95 19.92
N GLU A 24 -4.43 8.45 20.85
CA GLU A 24 -3.09 8.00 20.54
C GLU A 24 -3.26 6.91 19.48
N VAL A 25 -3.04 7.26 18.21
CA VAL A 25 -3.19 6.34 17.09
C VAL A 25 -2.12 5.28 17.29
N LYS A 26 -2.49 4.18 17.95
CA LYS A 26 -1.62 3.02 18.13
C LYS A 26 -1.26 2.53 16.75
N LYS A 27 0.04 2.57 16.43
CA LYS A 27 0.55 2.03 15.19
C LYS A 27 0.26 0.54 15.14
N THR A 28 -0.13 0.07 13.96
CA THR A 28 -0.17 -1.37 13.68
C THR A 28 1.24 -1.93 13.68
N GLU A 29 1.40 -3.23 13.93
CA GLU A 29 2.71 -3.87 13.90
C GLU A 29 3.43 -3.68 12.55
N MET A 30 2.69 -3.58 11.44
CA MET A 30 3.24 -3.32 10.11
C MET A 30 3.78 -1.90 9.98
N GLU A 31 3.06 -0.90 10.52
CA GLU A 31 3.53 0.49 10.56
C GLU A 31 4.77 0.64 11.46
N GLU A 32 4.84 -0.11 12.55
CA GLU A 32 6.02 -0.17 13.42
C GLU A 32 7.24 -0.76 12.68
N ILE A 33 7.07 -1.87 11.97
CA ILE A 33 8.16 -2.50 11.18
C ILE A 33 8.66 -1.55 10.10
N CYS A 34 7.75 -0.91 9.38
CA CYS A 34 8.10 0.04 8.33
C CYS A 34 8.85 1.25 8.91
N GLY A 35 8.43 1.74 10.08
CA GLY A 35 8.99 2.91 10.77
C GLY A 35 8.78 4.25 10.05
N ASP A 36 8.41 4.20 8.77
CA ASP A 36 8.31 5.30 7.83
C ASP A 36 7.04 5.12 6.99
N LYS A 37 6.25 6.20 6.88
CA LYS A 37 4.99 6.21 6.13
C LYS A 37 5.18 5.89 4.65
N GLU A 38 6.25 6.37 4.02
CA GLU A 38 6.53 6.11 2.61
C GLU A 38 6.82 4.63 2.37
N VAL A 39 7.57 4.00 3.29
CA VAL A 39 7.85 2.55 3.23
C VAL A 39 6.57 1.76 3.43
N TYR A 40 5.75 2.14 4.42
CA TYR A 40 4.46 1.51 4.66
C TYR A 40 3.57 1.59 3.42
N GLU A 41 3.41 2.76 2.83
CA GLU A 41 2.57 2.94 1.64
C GLU A 41 3.11 2.21 0.40
N ALA A 42 4.44 2.10 0.27
CA ALA A 42 5.06 1.31 -0.78
C ALA A 42 4.73 -0.18 -0.61
N LEU A 43 4.94 -0.72 0.60
CA LEU A 43 4.75 -2.14 0.89
C LEU A 43 3.29 -2.56 0.94
N HIS A 44 2.41 -1.75 1.53
CA HIS A 44 0.97 -2.01 1.64
C HIS A 44 0.34 -2.38 0.29
N ASN A 45 0.82 -1.78 -0.81
CA ASN A 45 0.26 -1.99 -2.14
C ASN A 45 1.00 -3.05 -2.99
N THR A 46 2.13 -3.58 -2.51
CA THR A 46 3.05 -4.34 -3.35
C THR A 46 3.51 -5.67 -2.76
N MET A 47 3.58 -5.79 -1.42
CA MET A 47 4.03 -7.03 -0.79
C MET A 47 2.90 -8.02 -0.58
N PHE A 48 3.24 -9.31 -0.58
CA PHE A 48 2.34 -10.36 -0.10
C PHE A 48 2.60 -10.64 1.37
N LEU A 49 1.56 -10.79 2.18
CA LEU A 49 1.72 -11.09 3.60
C LEU A 49 2.25 -12.51 3.84
N ASP A 50 1.86 -13.48 3.02
CA ASP A 50 2.41 -14.82 3.04
C ASP A 50 2.68 -15.32 1.60
N PRO A 51 3.84 -14.96 1.02
CA PRO A 51 4.23 -15.37 -0.33
C PRO A 51 4.34 -16.89 -0.49
N ARG A 52 4.51 -17.66 0.59
CA ARG A 52 4.65 -19.14 0.58
C ARG A 52 3.37 -19.84 0.10
N LYS A 53 2.23 -19.14 0.11
CA LYS A 53 0.94 -19.63 -0.41
C LYS A 53 0.84 -19.55 -1.93
N ILE A 54 1.79 -18.88 -2.58
CA ILE A 54 1.86 -18.74 -4.02
C ILE A 54 2.81 -19.82 -4.54
N THR A 55 2.29 -20.78 -5.28
CA THR A 55 3.04 -21.97 -5.73
C THR A 55 3.95 -21.72 -6.94
N MET A 56 4.24 -20.46 -7.26
CA MET A 56 5.05 -20.09 -8.42
C MET A 56 6.16 -19.11 -8.02
N THR A 57 7.20 -19.11 -8.83
CA THR A 57 8.36 -18.20 -8.70
C THR A 57 8.08 -16.84 -9.33
N SER A 58 8.88 -15.82 -8.97
CA SER A 58 8.82 -14.51 -9.62
C SER A 58 9.04 -14.61 -11.14
N GLN A 59 9.93 -15.50 -11.57
CA GLN A 59 10.27 -15.70 -12.98
C GLN A 59 9.12 -16.35 -13.77
N GLU A 60 8.44 -17.35 -13.20
CA GLU A 60 7.27 -17.96 -13.85
C GLU A 60 6.12 -16.96 -14.00
N ALA A 61 5.90 -16.12 -12.99
CA ALA A 61 4.92 -15.04 -13.07
C ALA A 61 5.30 -14.01 -14.15
N ALA A 62 6.58 -13.62 -14.23
CA ALA A 62 7.07 -12.71 -15.26
C ALA A 62 6.91 -13.28 -16.68
N LYS A 63 7.20 -14.57 -16.88
CA LYS A 63 7.01 -15.24 -18.17
C LYS A 63 5.54 -15.22 -18.61
N LYS A 64 4.59 -15.49 -17.70
CA LYS A 64 3.16 -15.34 -17.99
C LYS A 64 2.81 -13.90 -18.36
N ALA A 65 3.39 -12.92 -17.65
CA ALA A 65 3.18 -11.51 -17.95
C ALA A 65 3.58 -11.16 -19.39
N GLU A 66 4.77 -11.61 -19.82
CA GLU A 66 5.26 -11.42 -21.19
C GLU A 66 4.36 -12.08 -22.24
N GLU A 67 3.83 -13.28 -21.96
CA GLU A 67 2.90 -13.97 -22.87
C GLU A 67 1.62 -13.14 -23.07
N PHE A 68 1.05 -12.60 -21.99
CA PHE A 68 -0.10 -11.71 -22.09
C PHE A 68 0.23 -10.39 -22.78
N GLU A 69 1.40 -9.79 -22.49
CA GLU A 69 1.87 -8.57 -23.15
C GLU A 69 1.99 -8.77 -24.66
N LYS A 70 2.61 -9.87 -25.10
CA LYS A 70 2.74 -10.24 -26.52
C LYS A 70 1.39 -10.50 -27.20
N SER A 71 0.41 -11.03 -26.46
CA SER A 71 -0.95 -11.25 -26.95
C SER A 71 -1.83 -10.00 -26.98
N GLY A 72 -1.33 -8.86 -26.47
CA GLY A 72 -2.07 -7.60 -26.38
C GLY A 72 -3.00 -7.49 -25.16
N ASP A 73 -3.06 -8.49 -24.29
CA ASP A 73 -3.83 -8.44 -23.04
C ASP A 73 -3.02 -7.73 -21.94
N LEU A 74 -2.94 -6.40 -22.07
CA LEU A 74 -2.11 -5.57 -21.20
C LEU A 74 -2.59 -5.58 -19.73
N MET A 75 -3.90 -5.78 -19.51
CA MET A 75 -4.46 -5.87 -18.16
C MET A 75 -3.95 -7.12 -17.44
N ARG A 76 -4.02 -8.29 -18.08
CA ARG A 76 -3.47 -9.53 -17.51
C ARG A 76 -1.95 -9.46 -17.39
N ALA A 77 -1.26 -8.89 -18.38
CA ALA A 77 0.18 -8.69 -18.32
C ALA A 77 0.59 -7.91 -17.07
N ARG A 78 -0.09 -6.78 -16.79
CA ARG A 78 0.15 -5.99 -15.56
C ARG A 78 -0.07 -6.80 -14.29
N ILE A 79 -1.15 -7.57 -14.19
CA ILE A 79 -1.44 -8.37 -12.99
C ILE A 79 -0.32 -9.39 -12.73
N TRP A 80 0.17 -10.03 -13.81
CA TRP A 80 1.26 -10.99 -13.70
C TRP A 80 2.60 -10.33 -13.38
N TYR A 81 2.93 -9.16 -13.95
CA TYR A 81 4.12 -8.41 -13.53
C TYR A 81 4.01 -7.93 -12.07
N GLN A 82 2.83 -7.53 -11.61
CA GLN A 82 2.62 -7.17 -10.21
C GLN A 82 2.83 -8.37 -9.29
N THR A 83 2.38 -9.55 -9.72
CA THR A 83 2.61 -10.82 -9.00
C THR A 83 4.10 -11.16 -8.96
N ALA A 84 4.80 -11.04 -10.09
CA ALA A 84 6.24 -11.24 -10.17
C ALA A 84 7.00 -10.26 -9.24
N GLY A 85 6.60 -8.98 -9.24
CA GLY A 85 7.17 -7.95 -8.36
C GLY A 85 6.97 -8.25 -6.88
N GLY A 86 5.76 -8.65 -6.48
CA GLY A 86 5.47 -9.02 -5.09
C GLY A 86 6.28 -10.24 -4.62
N LEU A 87 6.48 -11.23 -5.50
CA LEU A 87 7.36 -12.38 -5.23
C LEU A 87 8.83 -11.97 -5.16
N ALA A 88 9.29 -11.07 -6.02
CA ALA A 88 10.65 -10.55 -5.99
C ALA A 88 10.96 -9.80 -4.67
N ILE A 89 9.97 -9.14 -4.05
CA ILE A 89 10.11 -8.56 -2.70
C ILE A 89 10.42 -9.66 -1.67
N TYR A 90 9.73 -10.79 -1.74
CA TYR A 90 9.97 -11.95 -0.87
C TYR A 90 11.32 -12.62 -1.12
N GLU A 91 11.76 -12.67 -2.36
CA GLU A 91 13.09 -13.16 -2.73
C GLU A 91 14.21 -12.20 -2.30
N GLY A 92 13.88 -10.98 -1.88
CA GLY A 92 14.87 -9.95 -1.54
C GLY A 92 15.58 -9.37 -2.77
N ASN A 93 15.05 -9.58 -3.97
CA ASN A 93 15.69 -9.20 -5.21
C ASN A 93 15.24 -7.81 -5.68
N VAL A 94 16.00 -6.78 -5.30
CA VAL A 94 15.74 -5.38 -5.62
C VAL A 94 15.72 -5.11 -7.13
N GLU A 95 16.61 -5.75 -7.89
CA GLU A 95 16.70 -5.55 -9.35
C GLU A 95 15.41 -6.01 -10.03
N LYS A 96 14.94 -7.21 -9.71
CA LYS A 96 13.66 -7.74 -10.22
C LYS A 96 12.46 -6.93 -9.75
N VAL A 97 12.48 -6.40 -8.52
CA VAL A 97 11.44 -5.47 -8.06
C VAL A 97 11.37 -4.23 -8.95
N LYS A 98 12.51 -3.60 -9.26
CA LYS A 98 12.57 -2.45 -10.16
C LYS A 98 12.07 -2.80 -11.56
N GLU A 99 12.51 -3.95 -12.09
CA GLU A 99 12.12 -4.44 -13.40
C GLU A 99 10.59 -4.66 -13.50
N TYR A 100 10.03 -5.51 -12.63
CA TYR A 100 8.64 -5.93 -12.75
C TYR A 100 7.65 -4.82 -12.40
N PHE A 101 7.92 -4.00 -11.38
CA PHE A 101 7.08 -2.83 -11.11
C PHE A 101 7.31 -1.70 -12.13
N GLY A 102 8.49 -1.65 -12.76
CA GLY A 102 8.76 -0.78 -13.92
C GLY A 102 7.85 -1.13 -15.09
N LYS A 103 7.77 -2.42 -15.43
CA LYS A 103 6.81 -2.94 -16.42
C LYS A 103 5.36 -2.61 -16.07
N CYS A 104 4.97 -2.77 -14.81
CA CYS A 104 3.62 -2.38 -14.37
C CYS A 104 3.34 -0.88 -14.61
N LYS A 105 4.32 -0.01 -14.32
CA LYS A 105 4.23 1.43 -14.53
C LYS A 105 4.09 1.77 -16.02
N GLU A 106 4.87 1.12 -16.89
CA GLU A 106 4.77 1.29 -18.34
C GLU A 106 3.37 0.92 -18.87
N LEU A 107 2.82 -0.21 -18.43
CA LEU A 107 1.55 -0.75 -18.92
C LEU A 107 0.30 0.02 -18.44
N SER A 108 0.38 0.76 -17.33
CA SER A 108 -0.81 1.38 -16.71
C SER A 108 -0.66 2.83 -16.29
N GLN A 109 0.50 3.43 -16.52
CA GLN A 109 0.87 4.77 -16.03
C GLN A 109 0.66 4.95 -14.51
N SER A 110 0.48 3.86 -13.77
CA SER A 110 0.24 3.88 -12.33
C SER A 110 1.52 4.21 -11.58
N ASN A 111 1.39 4.96 -10.49
CA ASN A 111 2.52 5.37 -9.69
C ASN A 111 2.85 4.33 -8.62
N TYR A 112 3.82 3.46 -8.90
CA TYR A 112 4.32 2.49 -7.94
C TYR A 112 5.36 3.12 -7.01
N LYS A 113 4.96 3.48 -5.79
CA LYS A 113 5.83 4.12 -4.77
C LYS A 113 7.09 3.31 -4.46
N ILE A 114 7.00 1.98 -4.52
CA ILE A 114 8.15 1.10 -4.31
C ILE A 114 9.31 1.40 -5.26
N LEU A 115 9.07 1.92 -6.47
CA LEU A 115 10.13 2.27 -7.43
C LEU A 115 10.98 3.46 -6.98
N LYS A 116 10.52 4.27 -6.02
CA LYS A 116 11.28 5.38 -5.46
C LYS A 116 12.25 4.97 -4.36
N ILE A 117 11.89 3.92 -3.61
CA ILE A 117 12.61 3.45 -2.42
C ILE A 117 12.75 1.91 -2.39
N PRO A 118 13.15 1.25 -3.49
CA PRO A 118 13.02 -0.20 -3.61
C PRO A 118 13.94 -0.94 -2.63
N GLU A 119 15.15 -0.45 -2.37
CA GLU A 119 16.08 -1.05 -1.41
C GLU A 119 15.49 -1.04 0.01
N LYS A 120 15.02 0.13 0.47
CA LYS A 120 14.45 0.32 1.82
C LYS A 120 13.17 -0.49 2.00
N ALA A 121 12.30 -0.50 0.97
CA ALA A 121 11.07 -1.28 1.00
C ALA A 121 11.36 -2.79 1.09
N VAL A 122 12.23 -3.31 0.23
CA VAL A 122 12.62 -4.73 0.25
C VAL A 122 13.25 -5.10 1.58
N GLN A 123 14.15 -4.29 2.13
CA GLN A 123 14.75 -4.53 3.44
C GLN A 123 13.69 -4.67 4.55
N LYS A 124 12.71 -3.77 4.60
CA LYS A 124 11.64 -3.81 5.60
C LYS A 124 10.67 -4.97 5.41
N ALA A 125 10.36 -5.34 4.16
CA ALA A 125 9.60 -6.56 3.90
C ALA A 125 10.34 -7.81 4.40
N GLN A 126 11.66 -7.87 4.21
CA GLN A 126 12.48 -8.98 4.71
C GLN A 126 12.50 -9.06 6.24
N GLU A 127 12.48 -7.93 6.94
CA GLU A 127 12.30 -7.90 8.41
C GLU A 127 10.96 -8.53 8.83
N TYR A 128 9.88 -8.16 8.13
CA TYR A 128 8.56 -8.76 8.35
C TYR A 128 8.59 -10.28 8.12
N TYR A 129 9.11 -10.75 6.98
CA TYR A 129 9.13 -12.18 6.68
C TYR A 129 9.96 -12.99 7.68
N ARG A 130 11.11 -12.48 8.13
CA ARG A 130 11.90 -13.12 9.18
C ARG A 130 11.18 -13.18 10.53
N LYS A 131 10.30 -12.22 10.81
CA LYS A 131 9.54 -12.17 12.07
C LYS A 131 8.37 -13.14 12.06
N TYR A 132 7.62 -13.24 10.96
CA TYR A 132 6.33 -13.94 10.93
C TYR A 132 6.30 -15.23 10.09
N LEU A 133 7.20 -15.38 9.11
CA LEU A 133 7.19 -16.51 8.17
C LEU A 133 8.35 -17.49 8.41
N LYS A 134 8.78 -17.63 9.66
CA LYS A 134 9.71 -18.69 10.07
C LYS A 134 9.15 -20.08 9.74
#